data_AF-A0AAN0M7T3-F1
#
_entry.id   AF-A0AAN0M7T3-F1
#
_cell.length_a   1.000
_cell.length_b   1.000
_cell.length_c   1.000
_cell.angle_alpha   90.00
_cell.angle_beta   90.00
_cell.angle_gamma   90.00
#
_symmetry.space_group_name_H-M   'P 1'
#
loop_
_entity.id
_entity.type
_entity.pdbx_description
1 polymer ?
#
loop_
_entity_poly.entity_id
_entity_poly.type
_entity_poly.pdbx_seq_one_letter_code
_entity_poly.pdbx_strand_id
1 'polypeptide(L)'
;MKFLILPVAAFCVVIRKLRYSGFASQVRVQTARLLGARIGSNVKIRPGVLIKGAKNISIGNNCYIGEGTTLVGYDATITIGNDVAIAENVYISARNHRFRDPSRLIREQGYKGADVRVGDNVWLAHGATILAGTVLEPGTVVGAGAVAEKALGRPAIHTAATNIIHLDHEPKA
;
A
#
# COMPACT_ATOMS: atom_id res chain seq x y z
N MET A 1 -43.83 -2.02 -15.68
CA MET A 1 -42.55 -2.70 -15.34
C MET A 1 -41.55 -1.74 -14.66
N LYS A 2 -41.96 -1.00 -13.60
CA LYS A 2 -41.11 0.00 -12.89
C LYS A 2 -40.91 -0.28 -11.39
N PHE A 3 -41.49 -1.34 -10.83
CA PHE A 3 -41.50 -1.58 -9.38
C PHE A 3 -40.38 -2.51 -8.86
N LEU A 4 -39.58 -3.13 -9.73
CA LEU A 4 -38.56 -4.13 -9.32
C LEU A 4 -37.13 -3.58 -9.18
N ILE A 5 -36.87 -2.34 -9.60
CA ILE A 5 -35.50 -1.76 -9.65
C ILE A 5 -35.09 -1.14 -8.29
N LEU A 6 -36.05 -0.63 -7.50
CA LEU A 6 -35.81 -0.01 -6.19
C LEU A 6 -35.24 -0.95 -5.09
N PRO A 7 -35.70 -2.21 -4.93
CA PRO A 7 -35.18 -3.10 -3.87
C PRO A 7 -33.74 -3.55 -4.12
N VAL A 8 -33.34 -3.72 -5.38
CA VAL A 8 -31.97 -4.14 -5.73
C VAL A 8 -30.96 -3.02 -5.41
N ALA A 9 -31.30 -1.76 -5.71
CA ALA A 9 -30.43 -0.63 -5.40
C ALA A 9 -30.23 -0.46 -3.89
N ALA A 10 -31.31 -0.56 -3.09
CA ALA A 10 -31.24 -0.49 -1.63
C ALA A 10 -30.39 -1.64 -1.05
N PHE A 11 -30.56 -2.85 -1.58
CA PHE A 11 -29.77 -4.02 -1.20
C PHE A 11 -28.28 -3.83 -1.51
N CYS A 12 -27.93 -3.34 -2.70
CA CYS A 12 -26.55 -3.02 -3.08
C CYS A 12 -25.93 -1.96 -2.16
N VAL A 13 -26.69 -0.93 -1.76
CA VAL A 13 -26.22 0.09 -0.81
C VAL A 13 -25.94 -0.51 0.57
N VAL A 14 -26.78 -1.43 1.05
CA VAL A 14 -26.58 -2.12 2.34
C VAL A 14 -25.32 -2.99 2.29
N ILE A 15 -25.14 -3.80 1.26
CA ILE A 15 -23.93 -4.62 1.08
C ILE A 15 -22.68 -3.72 1.03
N ARG A 16 -22.76 -2.60 0.32
CA ARG A 16 -21.66 -1.63 0.24
C ARG A 16 -21.33 -1.07 1.63
N LYS A 17 -22.33 -0.61 2.38
CA LYS A 17 -22.14 -0.11 3.75
C LYS A 17 -21.52 -1.16 4.67
N LEU A 18 -21.96 -2.41 4.59
CA LEU A 18 -21.40 -3.51 5.36
C LEU A 18 -19.93 -3.77 5.01
N ARG A 19 -19.61 -3.84 3.72
CA ARG A 19 -18.25 -4.11 3.21
C ARG A 19 -17.24 -3.04 3.67
N TYR A 20 -17.70 -1.78 3.74
CA TYR A 20 -16.91 -0.62 4.19
C TYR A 20 -17.03 -0.28 5.68
N SER A 21 -17.76 -1.08 6.46
CA SER A 21 -17.93 -0.84 7.89
C SER A 21 -16.61 -0.98 8.66
N GLY A 22 -16.54 -0.34 9.83
CA GLY A 22 -15.43 -0.51 10.76
C GLY A 22 -15.27 -1.97 11.21
N PHE A 23 -16.38 -2.68 11.43
CA PHE A 23 -16.37 -4.09 11.76
C PHE A 23 -15.71 -4.95 10.66
N ALA A 24 -16.12 -4.80 9.41
CA ALA A 24 -15.51 -5.54 8.30
C ALA A 24 -14.01 -5.21 8.13
N SER A 25 -13.61 -3.97 8.42
CA SER A 25 -12.19 -3.59 8.47
C SER A 25 -11.44 -4.33 9.57
N GLN A 26 -12.02 -4.45 10.77
CA GLN A 26 -11.40 -5.18 11.88
C GLN A 26 -11.25 -6.66 11.55
N VAL A 27 -12.25 -7.29 10.93
CA VAL A 27 -12.14 -8.69 10.48
C VAL A 27 -10.92 -8.86 9.55
N ARG A 28 -10.75 -7.98 8.55
CA ARG A 28 -9.59 -8.03 7.64
C ARG A 28 -8.26 -7.86 8.38
N VAL A 29 -8.18 -6.94 9.35
CA VAL A 29 -6.98 -6.75 10.19
C VAL A 29 -6.67 -8.02 10.98
N GLN A 30 -7.66 -8.64 11.63
CA GLN A 30 -7.44 -9.86 12.40
C GLN A 30 -7.05 -11.04 11.50
N THR A 31 -7.67 -11.19 10.33
CA THR A 31 -7.26 -12.21 9.35
C THR A 31 -5.81 -12.00 8.91
N ALA A 32 -5.39 -10.77 8.62
CA ALA A 32 -4.01 -10.48 8.25
C ALA A 32 -3.02 -10.82 9.39
N ARG A 33 -3.38 -10.52 10.65
CA ARG A 33 -2.59 -10.93 11.83
C ARG A 33 -2.49 -12.45 11.97
N LEU A 34 -3.60 -13.18 11.81
CA LEU A 34 -3.61 -14.64 11.82
C LEU A 34 -2.73 -15.24 10.72
N LEU A 35 -2.63 -14.58 9.56
CA LEU A 35 -1.72 -14.98 8.48
C LEU A 35 -0.25 -14.59 8.73
N GLY A 36 0.04 -13.91 9.84
CA GLY A 36 1.39 -13.58 10.30
C GLY A 36 1.80 -12.11 10.18
N ALA A 37 0.95 -11.22 9.66
CA ALA A 37 1.27 -9.79 9.58
C ALA A 37 1.31 -9.16 10.97
N ARG A 38 2.27 -8.28 11.21
CA ARG A 38 2.36 -7.48 12.45
C ARG A 38 1.64 -6.16 12.20
N ILE A 39 0.47 -5.96 12.83
CA ILE A 39 -0.36 -4.77 12.58
C ILE A 39 -0.65 -4.09 13.91
N GLY A 40 -0.32 -2.79 14.01
CA GLY A 40 -0.56 -1.95 15.17
C GLY A 40 -2.03 -1.63 15.43
N SER A 41 -2.27 -0.66 16.32
CA SER A 41 -3.59 -0.20 16.75
C SER A 41 -4.21 0.77 15.74
N ASN A 42 -5.55 0.85 15.73
CA ASN A 42 -6.31 1.81 14.90
C ASN A 42 -5.99 1.73 13.39
N VAL A 43 -5.67 0.54 12.89
CA VAL A 43 -5.45 0.31 11.45
C VAL A 43 -6.76 0.01 10.73
N LYS A 44 -6.97 0.65 9.58
CA LYS A 44 -8.10 0.38 8.70
C LYS A 44 -7.62 -0.28 7.42
N ILE A 45 -8.14 -1.49 7.13
CA ILE A 45 -7.91 -2.18 5.87
C ILE A 45 -9.21 -2.18 5.09
N ARG A 46 -9.18 -1.61 3.89
CA ARG A 46 -10.34 -1.51 3.01
C ARG A 46 -10.56 -2.79 2.20
N PRO A 47 -11.74 -2.95 1.58
CA PRO A 47 -12.03 -4.12 0.76
C PRO A 47 -11.06 -4.26 -0.41
N GLY A 48 -10.87 -5.49 -0.90
CA GLY A 48 -10.00 -5.75 -2.05
C GLY A 48 -8.51 -5.62 -1.78
N VAL A 49 -8.08 -5.29 -0.55
CA VAL A 49 -6.66 -5.28 -0.20
C VAL A 49 -6.11 -6.70 -0.25
N LEU A 50 -5.04 -6.89 -1.01
CA LEU A 50 -4.35 -8.17 -1.14
C LEU A 50 -3.05 -8.15 -0.34
N ILE A 51 -2.94 -9.04 0.63
CA ILE A 51 -1.74 -9.21 1.46
C ILE A 51 -1.10 -10.55 1.11
N LYS A 52 0.08 -10.50 0.49
CA LYS A 52 0.84 -11.67 0.05
C LYS A 52 2.14 -11.74 0.85
N GLY A 53 2.43 -12.90 1.45
CA GLY A 53 3.61 -13.04 2.32
C GLY A 53 3.47 -12.30 3.65
N ALA A 54 2.28 -12.37 4.27
CA ALA A 54 1.90 -11.63 5.48
C ALA A 54 2.95 -11.63 6.61
N LYS A 55 3.64 -12.75 6.86
CA LYS A 55 4.73 -12.87 7.86
C LYS A 55 5.85 -11.83 7.74
N ASN A 56 6.05 -11.27 6.55
CA ASN A 56 7.09 -10.28 6.26
C ASN A 56 6.54 -8.85 6.18
N ILE A 57 5.29 -8.63 6.59
CA ILE A 57 4.62 -7.33 6.53
C ILE A 57 4.40 -6.81 7.95
N SER A 58 4.89 -5.62 8.22
CA SER A 58 4.59 -4.84 9.43
C SER A 58 3.92 -3.52 9.08
N ILE A 59 2.88 -3.16 9.83
CA ILE A 59 2.14 -1.91 9.74
C ILE A 59 2.04 -1.32 11.14
N GLY A 60 2.45 -0.07 11.32
CA GLY A 60 2.37 0.68 12.56
C GLY A 60 0.93 1.04 12.97
N ASN A 61 0.82 2.05 13.81
CA ASN A 61 -0.45 2.51 14.35
C ASN A 61 -1.12 3.55 13.44
N ASN A 62 -2.44 3.70 13.56
CA ASN A 62 -3.22 4.77 12.90
C ASN A 62 -3.16 4.77 11.36
N CYS A 63 -2.85 3.64 10.74
CA CYS A 63 -2.71 3.56 9.29
C CYS A 63 -4.05 3.32 8.57
N TYR A 64 -4.18 3.87 7.36
CA TYR A 64 -5.29 3.58 6.44
C TYR A 64 -4.76 2.92 5.17
N ILE A 65 -5.29 1.74 4.84
CA ILE A 65 -4.92 0.96 3.65
C ILE A 65 -6.10 0.93 2.68
N GLY A 66 -6.04 1.76 1.65
CA GLY A 66 -7.09 1.99 0.66
C GLY A 66 -7.46 0.76 -0.17
N GLU A 67 -8.65 0.80 -0.76
CA GLU A 67 -9.24 -0.32 -1.49
C GLU A 67 -8.37 -0.75 -2.69
N GLY A 68 -8.33 -2.05 -2.97
CA GLY A 68 -7.57 -2.61 -4.09
C GLY A 68 -6.04 -2.57 -3.92
N THR A 69 -5.53 -2.03 -2.81
CA THR A 69 -4.09 -1.98 -2.54
C THR A 69 -3.50 -3.39 -2.45
N THR A 70 -2.32 -3.60 -3.01
CA THR A 70 -1.61 -4.89 -2.96
C THR A 70 -0.27 -4.75 -2.26
N LEU A 71 -0.04 -5.59 -1.24
CA LEU A 71 1.22 -5.72 -0.51
C LEU A 71 1.87 -7.07 -0.81
N VAL A 72 3.11 -7.08 -1.29
CA VAL A 72 3.85 -8.29 -1.68
C VAL A 72 5.14 -8.44 -0.89
N GLY A 73 5.08 -9.19 0.23
CA GLY A 73 6.20 -9.47 1.14
C GLY A 73 6.80 -10.86 0.98
N TYR A 74 6.90 -11.45 -0.22
CA TYR A 74 7.37 -12.84 -0.34
C TYR A 74 8.89 -13.03 -0.15
N ASP A 75 9.74 -12.17 -0.75
CA ASP A 75 11.19 -12.38 -0.79
C ASP A 75 11.99 -11.41 0.10
N ALA A 76 11.33 -10.43 0.70
CA ALA A 76 11.88 -9.46 1.63
C ALA A 76 10.74 -8.80 2.43
N THR A 77 11.06 -7.83 3.27
CA THR A 77 10.08 -7.23 4.19
C THR A 77 9.43 -5.96 3.65
N ILE A 78 8.19 -5.71 4.05
CA ILE A 78 7.52 -4.41 3.91
C ILE A 78 7.27 -3.90 5.32
N THR A 79 7.88 -2.78 5.67
CA THR A 79 7.68 -2.09 6.94
C THR A 79 6.98 -0.76 6.68
N ILE A 80 5.79 -0.59 7.24
CA ILE A 80 5.01 0.65 7.20
C ILE A 80 4.97 1.23 8.63
N GLY A 81 5.36 2.49 8.76
CA GLY A 81 5.38 3.25 10.02
C GLY A 81 3.99 3.58 10.57
N ASN A 82 3.94 4.59 11.43
CA ASN A 82 2.72 5.12 12.03
C ASN A 82 2.10 6.24 11.18
N ASP A 83 0.80 6.44 11.34
CA ASP A 83 0.05 7.56 10.73
C ASP A 83 0.18 7.61 9.19
N VAL A 84 0.35 6.43 8.56
CA VAL A 84 0.49 6.32 7.10
C VAL A 84 -0.87 6.24 6.42
N ALA A 85 -1.08 7.10 5.44
CA ALA A 85 -2.26 7.09 4.58
C ALA A 85 -1.93 6.49 3.22
N ILE A 86 -2.57 5.37 2.87
CA ILE A 86 -2.44 4.74 1.56
C ILE A 86 -3.80 4.81 0.85
N ALA A 87 -3.85 5.52 -0.27
CA ALA A 87 -5.04 5.64 -1.10
C ALA A 87 -5.36 4.33 -1.84
N GLU A 88 -6.38 4.34 -2.69
CA GLU A 88 -6.81 3.17 -3.43
C GLU A 88 -5.78 2.74 -4.50
N ASN A 89 -5.78 1.45 -4.81
CA ASN A 89 -5.01 0.82 -5.89
C ASN A 89 -3.50 1.03 -5.82
N VAL A 90 -2.94 1.26 -4.63
CA VAL A 90 -1.48 1.34 -4.45
C VAL A 90 -0.86 -0.06 -4.54
N TYR A 91 0.29 -0.17 -5.18
CA TYR A 91 1.06 -1.40 -5.24
C TYR A 91 2.37 -1.25 -4.45
N ILE A 92 2.63 -2.13 -3.50
CA ILE A 92 3.88 -2.16 -2.72
C ILE A 92 4.45 -3.57 -2.80
N SER A 93 5.68 -3.69 -3.31
CA SER A 93 6.33 -4.99 -3.45
C SER A 93 7.77 -4.97 -2.96
N ALA A 94 8.10 -5.89 -2.06
CA ALA A 94 9.46 -6.22 -1.68
C ALA A 94 10.09 -7.30 -2.58
N ARG A 95 9.41 -7.69 -3.66
CA ARG A 95 9.85 -8.66 -4.68
C ARG A 95 10.02 -7.98 -6.04
N ASN A 96 11.08 -8.35 -6.76
CA ASN A 96 11.26 -8.05 -8.17
C ASN A 96 11.71 -9.30 -8.94
N HIS A 97 11.54 -9.35 -10.25
CA HIS A 97 12.10 -10.39 -11.10
C HIS A 97 13.62 -10.19 -11.27
N ARG A 98 14.34 -11.29 -11.49
CA ARG A 98 15.70 -11.22 -12.05
C ARG A 98 15.60 -11.10 -13.56
N PHE A 99 16.42 -10.24 -14.15
CA PHE A 99 16.42 -9.94 -15.58
C PHE A 99 17.83 -9.66 -16.13
N ARG A 100 18.88 -10.08 -15.39
CA ARG A 100 20.28 -9.78 -15.75
C ARG A 100 20.83 -10.67 -16.86
N ASP A 101 20.25 -11.84 -17.07
CA ASP A 101 20.68 -12.76 -18.11
C ASP A 101 19.78 -12.61 -19.35
N PRO A 102 20.24 -11.95 -20.43
CA PRO A 102 19.42 -11.76 -21.61
C PRO A 102 19.22 -13.05 -22.42
N SER A 103 19.97 -14.13 -22.13
CA SER A 103 19.85 -15.42 -22.83
C SER A 103 18.73 -16.31 -22.29
N ARG A 104 18.13 -15.94 -21.14
CA ARG A 104 17.10 -16.72 -20.45
C ARG A 104 15.79 -15.96 -20.36
N LEU A 105 14.66 -16.66 -20.40
CA LEU A 105 13.35 -16.02 -20.23
C LEU A 105 13.20 -15.47 -18.81
N ILE A 106 12.53 -14.32 -18.66
CA ILE A 106 12.34 -13.66 -17.35
C ILE A 106 11.75 -14.61 -16.29
N ARG A 107 10.78 -15.45 -16.68
CA ARG A 107 10.12 -16.40 -15.77
C ARG A 107 11.06 -17.49 -15.22
N GLU A 108 12.19 -17.73 -15.87
CA GLU A 108 13.16 -18.77 -15.50
C GLU A 108 14.29 -18.23 -14.62
N GLN A 109 14.46 -16.91 -14.58
CA GLN A 109 15.55 -16.27 -13.85
C GLN A 109 15.25 -16.12 -12.35
N GLY A 110 14.01 -16.36 -11.92
CA GLY A 110 13.60 -16.26 -10.52
C GLY A 110 13.42 -14.82 -10.03
N TYR A 111 13.51 -14.64 -8.71
CA TYR A 111 13.19 -13.37 -8.04
C TYR A 111 14.36 -12.82 -7.22
N LYS A 112 14.35 -11.51 -7.00
CA LYS A 112 15.24 -10.78 -6.09
C LYS A 112 14.38 -9.94 -5.14
N GLY A 113 14.51 -10.20 -3.84
CA GLY A 113 13.89 -9.39 -2.80
C GLY A 113 14.77 -8.20 -2.40
N ALA A 114 14.13 -7.11 -1.98
CA ALA A 114 14.76 -6.01 -1.26
C ALA A 114 13.71 -5.33 -0.36
N ASP A 115 14.10 -5.01 0.88
CA ASP A 115 13.18 -4.44 1.87
C ASP A 115 12.57 -3.12 1.39
N VAL A 116 11.29 -2.93 1.68
CA VAL A 116 10.59 -1.66 1.52
C VAL A 116 10.33 -1.06 2.89
N ARG A 117 10.69 0.20 3.07
CA ARG A 117 10.47 0.95 4.33
C ARG A 117 9.69 2.21 4.03
N VAL A 118 8.53 2.33 4.64
CA VAL A 118 7.67 3.52 4.60
C VAL A 118 7.70 4.13 6.00
N GLY A 119 8.28 5.33 6.12
CA GLY A 119 8.35 6.06 7.38
C GLY A 119 6.99 6.54 7.90
N ASP A 120 7.04 7.25 9.03
CA ASP A 120 5.84 7.77 9.67
C ASP A 120 5.23 8.95 8.89
N ASN A 121 3.91 9.15 9.01
CA ASN A 121 3.20 10.28 8.39
C ASN A 121 3.41 10.39 6.86
N VAL A 122 3.52 9.25 6.18
CA VAL A 122 3.65 9.19 4.72
C VAL A 122 2.26 9.13 4.07
N TRP A 123 2.10 9.80 2.93
CA TRP A 123 0.91 9.67 2.09
C TRP A 123 1.26 9.04 0.73
N LEU A 124 0.66 7.91 0.42
CA LEU A 124 0.72 7.28 -0.90
C LEU A 124 -0.60 7.50 -1.63
N ALA A 125 -0.61 8.34 -2.65
CA ALA A 125 -1.79 8.68 -3.42
C ALA A 125 -2.18 7.58 -4.42
N HIS A 126 -3.36 7.74 -5.03
CA HIS A 126 -4.02 6.71 -5.82
C HIS A 126 -3.11 6.09 -6.89
N GLY A 127 -3.04 4.77 -6.96
CA GLY A 127 -2.28 4.09 -8.01
C GLY A 127 -0.76 4.23 -7.91
N ALA A 128 -0.22 4.79 -6.82
CA ALA A 128 1.23 4.83 -6.61
C ALA A 128 1.82 3.42 -6.54
N THR A 129 3.06 3.28 -7.02
CA THR A 129 3.80 2.01 -7.09
C THR A 129 5.11 2.13 -6.33
N ILE A 130 5.30 1.33 -5.28
CA ILE A 130 6.49 1.32 -4.43
C ILE A 130 7.26 0.02 -4.69
N LEU A 131 8.44 0.15 -5.27
CA LEU A 131 9.27 -0.97 -5.71
C LEU A 131 10.21 -1.48 -4.61
N ALA A 132 10.74 -2.69 -4.83
CA ALA A 132 11.63 -3.36 -3.88
C ALA A 132 12.90 -2.51 -3.64
N GLY A 133 13.27 -2.35 -2.37
CA GLY A 133 14.43 -1.53 -1.97
C GLY A 133 14.12 -0.05 -1.74
N THR A 134 12.87 0.38 -1.92
CA THR A 134 12.47 1.77 -1.68
C THR A 134 12.40 2.09 -0.19
N VAL A 135 12.99 3.22 0.19
CA VAL A 135 12.92 3.80 1.53
C VAL A 135 12.28 5.18 1.39
N LEU A 136 11.12 5.37 2.02
CA LEU A 136 10.42 6.65 2.10
C LEU A 136 10.64 7.22 3.50
N GLU A 137 11.23 8.40 3.59
CA GLU A 137 11.43 9.09 4.87
C GLU A 137 10.10 9.59 5.46
N PRO A 138 10.04 9.84 6.77
CA PRO A 138 8.85 10.38 7.40
C PRO A 138 8.35 11.67 6.72
N GLY A 139 7.04 11.82 6.58
CA GLY A 139 6.43 12.99 5.91
C GLY A 139 6.50 12.99 4.38
N THR A 140 7.01 11.93 3.76
CA THR A 140 7.04 11.79 2.29
C THR A 140 5.63 11.70 1.71
N VAL A 141 5.41 12.29 0.54
CA VAL A 141 4.20 12.11 -0.27
C VAL A 141 4.58 11.45 -1.59
N VAL A 142 3.88 10.40 -1.97
CA VAL A 142 4.00 9.78 -3.30
C VAL A 142 2.70 10.08 -4.04
N GLY A 143 2.79 10.94 -5.04
CA GLY A 143 1.66 11.40 -5.85
C GLY A 143 1.03 10.29 -6.68
N ALA A 144 -0.16 10.58 -7.20
CA ALA A 144 -0.98 9.58 -7.87
C ALA A 144 -0.27 9.03 -9.13
N GLY A 145 -0.29 7.70 -9.27
CA GLY A 145 0.36 7.00 -10.39
C GLY A 145 1.90 7.05 -10.40
N ALA A 146 2.54 7.67 -9.40
CA ALA A 146 4.00 7.74 -9.35
C ALA A 146 4.62 6.38 -9.05
N VAL A 147 5.82 6.14 -9.57
CA VAL A 147 6.64 4.96 -9.27
C VAL A 147 7.82 5.41 -8.41
N ALA A 148 7.94 4.87 -7.20
CA ALA A 148 9.05 5.13 -6.30
C ALA A 148 10.03 3.95 -6.31
N GLU A 149 11.28 4.23 -6.68
CA GLU A 149 12.41 3.30 -6.63
C GLU A 149 13.58 3.89 -5.84
N LYS A 150 14.35 3.01 -5.17
CA LYS A 150 15.58 3.32 -4.38
C LYS A 150 15.32 4.13 -3.10
N ALA A 151 16.35 4.24 -2.26
CA ALA A 151 16.28 5.02 -1.02
C ALA A 151 16.15 6.52 -1.34
N LEU A 152 15.09 7.13 -0.84
CA LEU A 152 14.89 8.56 -0.92
C LEU A 152 15.55 9.18 0.29
N GLY A 153 16.73 9.79 0.13
CA GLY A 153 17.52 10.26 1.27
C GLY A 153 16.92 11.43 2.06
N ARG A 154 15.73 11.94 1.70
CA ARG A 154 15.02 13.07 2.33
C ARG A 154 13.51 13.01 2.04
N PRO A 155 12.64 13.64 2.87
CA PRO A 155 11.21 13.79 2.58
C PRO A 155 10.96 14.54 1.26
N ALA A 156 10.00 14.06 0.46
CA ALA A 156 9.66 14.65 -0.83
C ALA A 156 8.25 14.27 -1.31
N ILE A 157 7.73 15.02 -2.29
CA ILE A 157 6.53 14.74 -3.08
C ILE A 157 6.97 14.18 -4.43
N HIS A 158 6.58 12.95 -4.76
CA HIS A 158 6.90 12.34 -6.06
C HIS A 158 5.71 12.43 -7.01
N THR A 159 5.85 13.04 -8.19
CA THR A 159 4.80 12.99 -9.23
C THR A 159 5.19 12.04 -10.36
N ALA A 160 4.22 11.64 -11.19
CA ALA A 160 4.48 10.75 -12.33
C ALA A 160 5.54 11.39 -13.26
N ALA A 161 6.59 10.63 -13.56
CA ALA A 161 7.87 11.06 -14.14
C ALA A 161 8.75 11.90 -13.19
N THR A 162 9.60 11.18 -12.43
CA THR A 162 10.92 11.61 -11.90
C THR A 162 11.03 12.87 -11.03
N ASN A 163 9.96 13.62 -10.82
CA ASN A 163 10.03 14.88 -10.08
C ASN A 163 9.83 14.60 -8.59
N ILE A 164 10.95 14.60 -7.87
CA ILE A 164 11.05 14.67 -6.42
C ILE A 164 10.94 16.15 -6.02
N ILE A 165 9.76 16.60 -5.59
CA ILE A 165 9.59 17.93 -5.01
C ILE A 165 9.89 17.80 -3.52
N HIS A 166 11.07 18.20 -3.07
CA HIS A 166 11.33 18.25 -1.65
C HIS A 166 10.36 19.21 -0.97
N LEU A 167 9.79 18.81 0.17
CA LEU A 167 9.03 19.72 0.99
C LEU A 167 10.01 20.72 1.58
N ASP A 168 10.08 21.91 1.00
CA ASP A 168 10.68 23.06 1.68
C ASP A 168 9.85 23.30 2.94
N HIS A 169 10.49 23.31 4.11
CA HIS A 169 9.84 23.75 5.33
C HIS A 169 9.52 25.24 5.17
N GLU A 170 8.32 25.56 4.69
CA GLU A 170 7.73 26.88 4.88
C GLU A 170 7.73 27.16 6.39
N PRO A 171 8.38 28.25 6.85
CA PRO A 171 8.35 28.60 8.26
C PRO A 171 6.90 28.85 8.65
N LYS A 172 6.45 28.20 9.73
CA LYS A 172 5.12 28.41 10.30
C LYS A 172 4.92 29.91 10.55
N ALA A 173 3.87 30.48 9.96
CA ALA A 173 3.36 31.81 10.28
C ALA A 173 2.84 31.89 11.72
#